data_AF-V4P0J2-F1
#
_entry.id   AF-V4P0J2-F1
#
_cell.length_a   1.000
_cell.length_b   1.000
_cell.length_c   1.000
_cell.angle_alpha   90.00
_cell.angle_beta   90.00
_cell.angle_gamma   90.00
#
_symmetry.space_group_name_H-M   'P 1'
#
loop_
_entity.id
_entity.type
_entity.pdbx_description
1 polymer ?
#
loop_
_entity_poly.entity_id
_entity_poly.type
_entity_poly.pdbx_seq_one_letter_code
_entity_poly.pdbx_strand_id
1 'polypeptide(L)'
;MSMMKETDPTRLRIAVSRVLEAFLDRRVDGPKAVADLVHFCRPDLCHLNGPGIETRLADTLALAATGEIGPDFALTHLVRLATAHVLCVESSYAFG
;
A
#
# COMPACT_ATOMS: atom_id res chain seq x y z
N MET A 1 22.91 -23.32 -3.31
CA MET A 1 23.38 -21.92 -3.32
C MET A 1 22.67 -21.19 -4.45
N SER A 2 22.27 -19.93 -4.22
CA SER A 2 21.37 -19.07 -5.02
C SER A 2 19.87 -19.39 -4.85
N MET A 3 18.96 -18.44 -4.60
CA MET A 3 19.07 -16.99 -4.50
C MET A 3 17.84 -16.48 -3.71
N MET A 4 18.03 -15.64 -2.71
CA MET A 4 16.96 -14.90 -2.03
C MET A 4 16.14 -14.11 -3.05
N LYS A 5 14.85 -14.38 -3.20
CA LYS A 5 13.88 -13.44 -3.80
C LYS A 5 12.41 -13.81 -3.55
N GLU A 6 12.13 -14.49 -2.44
CA GLU A 6 10.78 -14.44 -1.89
C GLU A 6 10.76 -13.21 -0.97
N THR A 7 10.03 -12.17 -1.37
CA THR A 7 9.73 -11.07 -0.46
C THR A 7 8.90 -11.68 0.66
N ASP A 8 9.52 -12.05 1.78
CA ASP A 8 8.83 -12.60 2.94
C ASP A 8 7.59 -11.75 3.23
N PRO A 9 6.37 -12.29 3.10
CA PRO A 9 5.14 -11.52 3.30
C PRO A 9 5.09 -10.90 4.70
N THR A 10 5.74 -11.54 5.66
CA THR A 10 5.98 -11.04 7.02
C THR A 10 6.85 -9.79 7.04
N ARG A 11 7.97 -9.75 6.29
CA ARG A 11 8.87 -8.58 6.25
C ARG A 11 8.20 -7.39 5.58
N LEU A 12 7.45 -7.65 4.52
CA LEU A 12 6.68 -6.63 3.83
C LEU A 12 5.60 -6.04 4.75
N ARG A 13 4.85 -6.89 5.47
CA ARG A 13 3.85 -6.43 6.43
C ARG A 13 4.46 -5.57 7.54
N ILE A 14 5.63 -5.94 8.06
CA ILE A 14 6.34 -5.13 9.06
C ILE A 14 6.77 -3.77 8.47
N ALA A 15 7.30 -3.74 7.25
CA ALA A 15 7.73 -2.51 6.61
C ALA A 15 6.55 -1.55 6.36
N VAL A 16 5.46 -2.06 5.80
CA VAL A 16 4.23 -1.28 5.55
C VAL A 16 3.61 -0.80 6.86
N SER A 17 3.59 -1.63 7.92
CA SER A 17 3.12 -1.23 9.25
C SER A 17 3.88 -0.02 9.77
N ARG A 18 5.22 -0.05 9.69
CA ARG A 18 6.05 1.06 10.16
C ARG A 18 5.76 2.37 9.44
N VAL A 19 5.52 2.32 8.13
CA VAL A 19 5.17 3.52 7.35
C VAL A 19 3.80 4.06 7.76
N LEU A 20 2.81 3.18 7.91
CA LEU A 20 1.47 3.55 8.34
C LEU A 20 1.49 4.17 9.75
N GLU A 21 2.18 3.53 10.70
CA GLU A 21 2.33 4.03 12.06
C GLU A 21 3.04 5.39 12.09
N ALA A 22 4.13 5.54 11.32
CA ALA A 22 4.84 6.81 11.21
C ALA A 22 3.95 7.92 10.64
N PHE A 23 3.07 7.60 9.68
CA PHE A 23 2.14 8.55 9.09
C PHE A 23 1.05 8.96 10.09
N LEU A 24 0.47 7.98 10.80
CA LEU A 24 -0.53 8.24 11.84
C LEU A 24 0.05 9.03 13.03
N ASP A 25 1.30 8.79 13.40
CA ASP A 25 2.05 9.54 14.42
C ASP A 25 2.56 10.91 13.90
N ARG A 26 2.23 11.28 12.65
CA ARG A 26 2.68 12.51 11.97
C ARG A 26 4.21 12.68 11.92
N ARG A 27 4.98 11.59 11.95
CA ARG A 27 6.43 11.60 11.75
C ARG A 27 6.84 11.68 10.29
N VAL A 28 5.93 11.34 9.38
CA VAL A 28 6.14 11.41 7.94
C VAL A 28 4.92 12.03 7.26
N ASP A 29 5.17 12.90 6.29
CA ASP A 29 4.12 13.48 5.46
C ASP A 29 3.52 12.45 4.50
N GLY A 30 2.23 12.61 4.19
CA GLY A 30 1.49 11.77 3.23
C GLY A 30 2.26 11.44 1.94
N PRO A 31 2.79 12.42 1.18
CA PRO A 31 3.55 12.13 -0.05
C PRO A 31 4.79 11.28 0.20
N LYS A 32 5.45 11.43 1.34
CA LYS A 32 6.64 10.64 1.67
C LYS A 32 6.29 9.23 2.12
N ALA A 33 5.18 9.05 2.85
CA ALA A 33 4.64 7.74 3.16
C ALA A 33 4.24 6.98 1.88
N VAL A 34 3.59 7.66 0.93
CA VAL A 34 3.24 7.10 -0.38
C VAL A 34 4.49 6.67 -1.15
N ALA A 35 5.52 7.52 -1.23
CA ALA A 35 6.76 7.19 -1.94
C ALA A 35 7.47 5.95 -1.34
N ASP A 36 7.48 5.82 -0.01
CA ASP A 36 8.05 4.65 0.68
C ASP A 36 7.23 3.38 0.36
N LEU A 37 5.90 3.50 0.37
CA LEU A 37 4.99 2.39 0.04
C LEU A 37 5.12 1.92 -1.42
N VAL A 38 5.27 2.85 -2.36
CA VAL A 38 5.53 2.56 -3.78
C VAL A 38 6.83 1.77 -3.96
N HIS A 39 7.84 2.02 -3.12
CA HIS A 39 9.10 1.28 -3.19
C HIS A 39 8.93 -0.21 -2.84
N PHE A 40 7.90 -0.56 -2.07
CA PHE A 40 7.54 -1.95 -1.81
C PHE A 40 6.66 -2.56 -2.90
N CYS A 41 5.96 -1.74 -3.68
CA CYS A 41 5.20 -2.20 -4.84
C CYS A 41 6.15 -2.60 -5.97
N ARG A 42 5.82 -3.70 -6.68
CA ARG A 42 6.62 -4.10 -7.84
C ARG A 42 6.43 -3.13 -9.01
N PRO A 43 7.51 -2.67 -9.66
CA PRO A 43 7.45 -1.69 -10.75
C PRO A 43 6.67 -2.17 -11.98
N ASP A 44 6.51 -3.49 -12.16
CA ASP A 44 5.70 -4.08 -13.24
C ASP A 44 4.20 -3.70 -13.18
N LEU A 45 3.70 -3.28 -12.01
CA LEU A 45 2.29 -2.94 -11.82
C LEU A 45 1.98 -1.45 -12.07
N CYS A 46 2.99 -0.59 -12.19
CA CYS A 46 2.80 0.86 -12.40
C CYS A 46 2.28 1.23 -13.81
N HIS A 47 2.20 0.27 -14.74
CA HIS A 47 1.78 0.53 -16.14
C HIS A 47 0.33 0.13 -16.46
N LEU A 48 -0.44 -0.39 -15.49
CA LEU A 48 -1.83 -0.78 -15.75
C LEU A 48 -2.77 0.42 -15.59
N ASN A 49 -3.30 0.87 -16.74
CA ASN A 49 -4.33 1.90 -16.92
C ASN A 49 -5.30 2.02 -15.72
N GLY A 50 -5.17 3.10 -14.97
CA GLY A 50 -5.99 3.44 -13.81
C GLY A 50 -5.36 4.55 -12.97
N PRO A 51 -6.03 5.08 -11.94
CA PRO A 51 -5.36 5.95 -10.97
C PRO A 51 -4.14 5.19 -10.44
N GLY A 52 -2.96 5.81 -10.56
CA GLY A 52 -1.69 5.18 -10.24
C GLY A 52 -1.69 4.59 -8.84
N ILE A 53 -0.84 3.58 -8.62
CA ILE A 53 -0.70 2.93 -7.30
C ILE A 53 -0.52 3.97 -6.18
N GLU A 54 0.19 5.07 -6.47
CA GLU A 54 0.36 6.24 -5.63
C GLU A 54 -0.96 6.83 -5.12
N THR A 55 -1.95 7.00 -6.00
CA THR A 55 -3.26 7.54 -5.65
C THR A 55 -4.01 6.61 -4.70
N ARG A 56 -3.97 5.29 -4.93
CA ARG A 56 -4.63 4.30 -4.06
C ARG A 56 -3.96 4.21 -2.68
N LEU A 57 -2.63 4.32 -2.65
CA LEU A 57 -1.86 4.39 -1.40
C LEU A 57 -2.21 5.66 -0.62
N ALA A 58 -2.26 6.81 -1.30
CA ALA A 58 -2.64 8.08 -0.70
C ALA A 58 -4.06 8.07 -0.14
N ASP A 59 -5.02 7.51 -0.89
CA ASP A 59 -6.41 7.37 -0.46
C ASP A 59 -6.54 6.49 0.79
N THR A 60 -5.86 5.34 0.81
CA THR A 60 -5.85 4.44 1.98
C THR A 60 -5.26 5.14 3.21
N LEU A 61 -4.17 5.89 3.05
CA LEU A 61 -3.58 6.67 4.12
C LEU A 61 -4.54 7.77 4.61
N ALA A 62 -5.18 8.49 3.69
CA ALA A 62 -6.13 9.54 4.03
C ALA A 62 -7.32 8.98 4.83
N LEU A 63 -7.91 7.86 4.40
CA LEU A 63 -8.99 7.17 5.11
C LEU A 63 -8.55 6.68 6.50
N ALA A 64 -7.31 6.22 6.63
CA ALA A 64 -6.76 5.81 7.93
C ALA A 64 -6.55 7.02 8.86
N ALA A 65 -6.12 8.16 8.32
CA ALA A 65 -5.94 9.39 9.08
C ALA A 65 -7.26 10.06 9.49
N THR A 66 -8.30 9.97 8.65
CA THR A 66 -9.65 10.46 8.99
C THR A 66 -10.39 9.55 9.96
N GLY A 67 -9.90 8.32 10.16
CA GLY A 67 -10.55 7.30 10.99
C GLY A 67 -11.72 6.59 10.32
N GLU A 68 -11.93 6.81 9.01
CA GLU A 68 -12.92 6.11 8.19
C GLU A 68 -12.61 4.60 8.12
N ILE A 69 -11.32 4.24 8.11
CA ILE A 69 -10.86 2.85 8.21
C ILE A 69 -9.91 2.66 9.39
N GLY A 70 -9.99 1.50 10.03
CA GLY A 70 -9.06 1.12 11.08
C GLY A 70 -7.64 0.88 10.55
N PRO A 71 -6.60 1.08 11.39
CA PRO A 71 -5.20 0.91 10.98
C PRO A 71 -4.88 -0.53 10.53
N ASP A 72 -5.53 -1.54 11.09
CA ASP A 72 -5.34 -2.94 10.67
C ASP A 72 -5.93 -3.22 9.28
N PHE A 73 -7.06 -2.56 8.94
CA PHE A 73 -7.64 -2.62 7.61
C PHE A 73 -6.76 -1.89 6.59
N ALA A 74 -6.30 -0.69 6.93
CA ALA A 74 -5.36 0.07 6.10
C ALA A 74 -4.08 -0.74 5.83
N LEU A 75 -3.48 -1.32 6.88
CA LEU A 75 -2.30 -2.18 6.76
C LEU A 75 -2.54 -3.36 5.82
N THR A 76 -3.66 -4.07 6.00
CA THR A 76 -4.03 -5.21 5.17
C THR A 76 -4.21 -4.80 3.70
N HIS A 77 -4.84 -3.65 3.46
CA HIS A 77 -5.05 -3.11 2.13
C HIS A 77 -3.73 -2.70 1.46
N LEU A 78 -2.84 -2.01 2.18
CA LEU A 78 -1.52 -1.60 1.69
C LEU A 78 -0.62 -2.80 1.39
N VAL A 79 -0.59 -3.80 2.27
CA VAL A 79 0.16 -5.05 2.03
C VAL A 79 -0.40 -5.80 0.82
N ARG A 80 -1.74 -5.82 0.66
CA ARG A 80 -2.36 -6.34 -0.56
C ARG A 80 -1.91 -5.55 -1.78
N LEU A 81 -1.93 -4.22 -1.77
CA LEU A 81 -1.45 -3.41 -2.91
C LEU A 81 0.02 -3.66 -3.25
N ALA A 82 0.87 -3.91 -2.25
CA ALA A 82 2.29 -4.22 -2.47
C ALA A 82 2.55 -5.66 -2.94
N THR A 83 1.73 -6.63 -2.50
CA THR A 83 1.85 -8.06 -2.88
C THR A 83 1.05 -8.45 -4.11
N ALA A 84 -0.04 -7.74 -4.40
CA ALA A 84 -0.99 -8.12 -5.41
C ALA A 84 -0.42 -7.83 -6.80
N HIS A 85 -0.21 -8.91 -7.55
CA HIS A 85 -0.29 -8.93 -9.02
C HIS A 85 -1.72 -8.65 -9.54
N VAL A 86 -2.67 -8.29 -8.67
CA VAL A 86 -4.10 -8.35 -8.92
C VAL A 86 -4.71 -6.97 -8.84
N LEU A 87 -4.68 -6.27 -9.96
CA LEU A 87 -5.81 -5.49 -10.46
C LEU A 87 -5.91 -5.67 -11.98
N CYS A 88 -5.88 -6.92 -12.43
CA CYS A 88 -6.48 -7.33 -13.70
C CYS A 88 -7.93 -7.83 -13.52
N VAL A 89 -8.48 -7.68 -12.31
CA VAL A 89 -9.92 -7.76 -12.11
C VAL A 89 -10.35 -6.37 -11.69
N GLU A 90 -10.95 -5.69 -12.66
CA GLU A 90 -12.11 -4.81 -12.54
C GLU A 90 -12.91 -5.12 -11.26
N SER A 91 -12.41 -4.68 -10.10
CA SER A 91 -13.17 -4.69 -8.88
C SER A 91 -13.92 -3.39 -8.88
N SER A 92 -15.12 -3.49 -9.44
CA SER A 92 -16.24 -2.58 -9.34
C SER A 92 -16.55 -2.29 -7.86
N TYR A 93 -15.67 -1.59 -7.17
CA TYR A 93 -16.02 -0.83 -5.97
C TYR A 93 -16.76 0.42 -6.43
N ALA A 94 -17.97 0.18 -6.93
CA ALA A 94 -19.01 1.18 -7.02
C ALA A 94 -19.48 1.44 -5.58
N PHE A 95 -19.08 2.57 -5.01
CA PHE A 95 -19.92 3.23 -4.01
C PHE A 95 -21.12 3.79 -4.78
N GLY A 96 -22.20 3.02 -4.79
CA GLY A 96 -23.54 3.43 -5.21
C GLY A 96 -24.50 3.31 -4.04
#